data_AF-A0A939Z0Q8-F1
#
_entry.id   AF-A0A939Z0Q8-F1
#
_cell.length_a   1.000
_cell.length_b   1.000
_cell.length_c   1.000
_cell.angle_alpha   90.00
_cell.angle_beta   90.00
_cell.angle_gamma   90.00
#
_symmetry.space_group_name_H-M   'P 1'
#
loop_
_entity.id
_entity.type
_entity.pdbx_description
1 polymer ?
#
loop_
_entity_poly.entity_id
_entity_poly.type
_entity_poly.pdbx_seq_one_letter_code
_entity_poly.pdbx_strand_id
1 'polypeptide(L)'
;MNRLIAIESLMSDGEKRRLQEIWEPRAVAQPPSNAWMDLCVMPDGEIRHYGKLDGRRVYIASRDGGLSWKTFDVDDMSAFCAGTQCRKSGRWVQSYWLAGEGGFQGSEMPAPPEGAAGWQAALSDEGPGGKARWVKVSDDDVRCPRAPLALSTGRVLIAANGNTFPMSPVVACSDDEGLTWRTATLEPAPMHEIAWPHQGVRWQNGACEPTILERSDGSLLLVARTSQDVHYFYESFDGGETWTKPRPTSLHGTLTMPTLLRLSSGAALIFFCNTQPLPEVNMDAVWPPLKQSEKEGRGEDVFTNRDANHAAISFDDGKTWRGFRELILNPLRCAADFRTFGGSDEVLDKSVHQFQAIELPFGKVLLACGQHAACRKLLIFDPQWLMETSREEDLHLGLINLSTQVYYKSVSGNKRTRSGHCAWNRTSGAILLPDPDGNYEEALFLQANPDPRLVSPLQGVVWNFPAAKKGEVSIRLRPGGEGLTISLADRWFNPSDPYVGAFSPFQFTLYERECPEGAWSECRLVWDETGCGVFLNERPLVRLKAACPAPNGLCYLILQSAPRPGCGSGSYVKRLS
;
A
#
# COMPACT_ATOMS: atom_id res chain seq x y z
N MET A 1 8.50 21.01 -22.60
CA MET A 1 7.47 21.80 -21.90
C MET A 1 7.26 21.18 -20.52
N ASN A 2 7.11 21.97 -19.45
CA ASN A 2 6.82 21.42 -18.12
C ASN A 2 5.46 20.70 -18.17
N ARG A 3 5.43 19.39 -17.85
CA ARG A 3 4.21 18.56 -17.95
C ARG A 3 3.03 19.16 -17.17
N LEU A 4 3.31 19.81 -16.04
CA LEU A 4 2.28 20.48 -15.23
C LEU A 4 1.62 21.62 -16.00
N ILE A 5 2.41 22.42 -16.72
CA ILE A 5 1.89 23.52 -17.56
C ILE A 5 1.03 22.95 -18.70
N ALA A 6 1.43 21.83 -19.29
CA ALA A 6 0.67 21.18 -20.35
C ALA A 6 -0.70 20.69 -19.84
N ILE A 7 -0.74 19.97 -18.71
CA ILE A 7 -2.00 19.53 -18.07
C ILE A 7 -2.89 20.74 -17.77
N GLU A 8 -2.33 21.78 -17.13
CA GLU A 8 -3.08 22.96 -16.75
C GLU A 8 -3.67 23.70 -17.97
N SER A 9 -2.95 23.70 -19.10
CA SER A 9 -3.38 24.38 -20.33
C SER A 9 -4.63 23.76 -20.98
N LEU A 10 -4.94 22.50 -20.66
CA LEU A 10 -6.15 21.83 -21.14
C LEU A 10 -7.39 22.11 -20.28
N MET A 11 -7.20 22.68 -19.09
CA MET A 11 -8.26 22.85 -18.09
C MET A 11 -8.96 24.20 -18.22
N SER A 12 -10.29 24.20 -18.11
CA SER A 12 -11.09 25.39 -17.86
C SER A 12 -10.87 25.94 -16.44
N ASP A 13 -11.19 27.21 -16.21
CA ASP A 13 -11.09 27.81 -14.86
C ASP A 13 -11.95 27.09 -13.82
N GLY A 14 -13.07 26.51 -14.22
CA GLY A 14 -13.93 25.71 -13.35
C GLY A 14 -13.26 24.40 -12.91
N GLU A 15 -12.59 23.71 -13.84
CA GLU A 15 -11.84 22.48 -13.53
C GLU A 15 -10.62 22.78 -12.66
N LYS A 16 -9.92 23.90 -12.92
CA LYS A 16 -8.79 24.34 -12.07
C LYS A 16 -9.23 24.53 -10.62
N ARG A 17 -10.34 25.24 -10.38
CA ARG A 17 -10.92 25.42 -9.04
C ARG A 17 -11.28 24.08 -8.39
N ARG A 18 -11.97 23.20 -9.12
CA ARG A 18 -12.35 21.87 -8.63
C ARG A 18 -11.15 20.99 -8.26
N LEU A 19 -10.06 21.06 -9.03
CA LEU A 19 -8.83 20.34 -8.70
C LEU A 19 -8.17 20.92 -7.45
N GLN A 20 -8.11 22.25 -7.33
CA GLN A 20 -7.55 22.93 -6.15
C GLN A 20 -8.31 22.63 -4.86
N GLU A 21 -9.63 22.47 -4.93
CA GLU A 21 -10.51 22.10 -3.80
C GLU A 21 -10.28 20.67 -3.28
N ILE A 22 -9.67 19.77 -4.06
CA ILE A 22 -9.35 18.43 -3.57
C ILE A 22 -8.22 18.52 -2.54
N TRP A 23 -8.54 18.16 -1.31
CA TRP A 23 -7.62 18.17 -0.18
C TRP A 23 -7.28 16.73 0.24
N GLU A 24 -8.26 16.04 0.82
CA GLU A 24 -8.14 14.63 1.18
C GLU A 24 -8.25 13.68 -0.03
N PRO A 25 -7.80 12.41 0.08
CA PRO A 25 -7.88 11.44 -1.01
C PRO A 25 -9.30 11.22 -1.54
N ARG A 26 -9.47 11.51 -2.83
CA ARG A 26 -10.72 11.34 -3.56
C ARG A 26 -10.56 10.38 -4.71
N ALA A 27 -11.37 9.33 -4.74
CA ALA A 27 -11.46 8.44 -5.89
C ALA A 27 -12.07 9.16 -7.11
N VAL A 28 -11.39 9.09 -8.25
CA VAL A 28 -11.78 9.76 -9.51
C VAL A 28 -12.02 8.78 -10.66
N ALA A 29 -11.46 7.58 -10.60
CA ALA A 29 -11.69 6.53 -11.60
C ALA A 29 -11.34 5.14 -11.06
N GLN A 30 -11.68 4.12 -11.85
CA GLN A 30 -11.13 2.78 -11.73
C GLN A 30 -10.25 2.52 -12.97
N PRO A 31 -8.94 2.23 -12.81
CA PRO A 31 -8.09 1.97 -13.96
C PRO A 31 -8.37 0.58 -14.58
N PRO A 32 -8.11 0.42 -15.90
CA PRO A 32 -8.34 -0.83 -16.64
C PRO A 32 -7.25 -1.90 -16.43
N SER A 33 -6.22 -1.64 -15.62
CA SER A 33 -5.19 -2.61 -15.23
C SER A 33 -4.64 -2.28 -13.83
N ASN A 34 -3.85 -3.21 -13.26
CA ASN A 34 -3.18 -3.01 -11.96
C ASN A 34 -2.23 -1.80 -12.00
N ALA A 35 -2.08 -1.14 -10.86
CA ALA A 35 -1.19 0.01 -10.74
C ALA A 35 0.29 -0.42 -10.84
N TRP A 36 0.85 -0.37 -12.05
CA TRP A 36 2.22 -0.83 -12.29
C TRP A 36 3.04 0.17 -13.11
N MET A 37 2.82 0.22 -14.43
CA MET A 37 3.59 1.06 -15.37
C MET A 37 2.72 1.65 -16.49
N ASP A 38 1.39 1.62 -16.36
CA ASP A 38 0.44 1.97 -17.42
C ASP A 38 -0.07 3.43 -17.38
N LEU A 39 0.22 4.18 -16.31
CA LEU A 39 -0.11 5.61 -16.18
C LEU A 39 0.97 6.50 -16.82
N CYS A 40 0.57 7.44 -17.69
CA CYS A 40 1.48 8.44 -18.25
C CYS A 40 0.78 9.80 -18.52
N VAL A 41 1.58 10.82 -18.79
CA VAL A 41 1.14 12.16 -19.21
C VAL A 41 1.65 12.42 -20.61
N MET A 42 0.76 12.62 -21.57
CA MET A 42 1.05 12.90 -22.97
C MET A 42 1.75 14.28 -23.14
N PRO A 43 2.48 14.51 -24.24
CA PRO A 43 3.11 15.81 -24.51
C PRO A 43 2.16 17.00 -24.50
N ASP A 44 0.88 16.81 -24.85
CA ASP A 44 -0.16 17.85 -24.85
C ASP A 44 -0.81 18.07 -23.47
N GLY A 45 -0.45 17.27 -22.45
CA GLY A 45 -1.02 17.33 -21.10
C GLY A 45 -2.15 16.34 -20.82
N GLU A 46 -2.61 15.56 -21.80
CA GLU A 46 -3.59 14.51 -21.55
C GLU A 46 -3.01 13.41 -20.65
N ILE A 47 -3.76 12.98 -19.64
CA ILE A 47 -3.35 11.89 -18.75
C ILE A 47 -3.97 10.60 -19.26
N ARG A 48 -3.19 9.52 -19.40
CA ARG A 48 -3.68 8.21 -19.84
C ARG A 48 -3.31 7.11 -18.87
N HIS A 49 -4.21 6.15 -18.70
CA HIS A 49 -3.91 4.86 -18.06
C HIS A 49 -4.31 3.72 -19.01
N TYR A 50 -3.32 2.99 -19.49
CA TYR A 50 -3.51 1.83 -20.38
C TYR A 50 -3.98 0.60 -19.60
N GLY A 51 -4.55 -0.38 -20.28
CA GLY A 51 -4.97 -1.65 -19.69
C GLY A 51 -5.84 -2.46 -20.63
N LYS A 52 -6.71 -3.31 -20.05
CA LYS A 52 -7.64 -4.14 -20.83
C LYS A 52 -9.07 -4.01 -20.34
N LEU A 53 -10.00 -4.12 -21.27
CA LEU A 53 -11.42 -4.26 -21.01
C LEU A 53 -11.97 -5.34 -21.94
N ASP A 54 -12.62 -6.37 -21.38
CA ASP A 54 -13.18 -7.51 -22.13
C ASP A 54 -12.19 -8.16 -23.11
N GLY A 55 -10.91 -8.25 -22.70
CA GLY A 55 -9.82 -8.82 -23.49
C GLY A 55 -9.22 -7.90 -24.56
N ARG A 56 -9.79 -6.71 -24.78
CA ARG A 56 -9.27 -5.71 -25.72
C ARG A 56 -8.35 -4.71 -25.01
N ARG A 57 -7.31 -4.24 -25.70
CA ARG A 57 -6.46 -3.17 -25.19
C ARG A 57 -7.24 -1.86 -25.25
N VAL A 58 -7.21 -1.14 -24.14
CA VAL A 58 -7.84 0.18 -23.99
C VAL A 58 -6.89 1.13 -23.26
N TYR A 59 -7.20 2.41 -23.30
CA TYR A 59 -6.78 3.34 -22.25
C TYR A 59 -7.97 4.17 -21.78
N ILE A 60 -7.93 4.60 -20.53
CA ILE A 60 -8.74 5.71 -20.07
C ILE A 60 -7.93 7.00 -20.15
N ALA A 61 -8.55 8.11 -20.56
CA ALA A 61 -7.89 9.40 -20.63
C ALA A 61 -8.67 10.52 -19.95
N SER A 62 -7.92 11.48 -19.40
CA SER A 62 -8.42 12.70 -18.78
C SER A 62 -7.73 13.92 -19.37
N ARG A 63 -8.52 14.96 -19.65
CA ARG A 63 -8.05 16.28 -20.12
C ARG A 63 -8.34 17.40 -19.12
N ASP A 64 -8.94 17.08 -17.98
CA ASP A 64 -9.38 18.01 -16.94
C ASP A 64 -8.58 17.83 -15.63
N GLY A 65 -7.30 17.45 -15.75
CA GLY A 65 -6.42 17.25 -14.60
C GLY A 65 -6.75 15.99 -13.78
N GLY A 66 -7.37 14.98 -14.38
CA GLY A 66 -7.72 13.71 -13.73
C GLY A 66 -9.10 13.69 -13.08
N LEU A 67 -9.90 14.76 -13.22
CA LEU A 67 -11.21 14.88 -12.58
C LEU A 67 -12.28 14.00 -13.23
N SER A 68 -12.19 13.76 -14.54
CA SER A 68 -13.06 12.85 -15.29
C SER A 68 -12.29 12.06 -16.34
N TRP A 69 -12.85 10.91 -16.72
CA TRP A 69 -12.16 9.91 -17.54
C TRP A 69 -13.07 9.37 -18.65
N LYS A 70 -12.51 9.18 -19.84
CA LYS A 70 -13.15 8.54 -20.99
C LYS A 70 -12.33 7.35 -21.45
N THR A 71 -12.99 6.27 -21.84
CA THR A 71 -12.35 5.06 -22.37
C THR A 71 -12.19 5.14 -23.88
N PHE A 72 -11.05 4.66 -24.38
CA PHE A 72 -10.71 4.60 -25.79
C PHE A 72 -10.12 3.22 -26.12
N ASP A 73 -10.56 2.65 -27.24
CA ASP A 73 -10.00 1.42 -27.79
C ASP A 73 -8.61 1.69 -28.40
N VAL A 74 -7.73 0.68 -28.33
CA VAL A 74 -6.41 0.71 -28.97
C VAL A 74 -6.33 -0.46 -29.95
N ASP A 75 -6.58 -0.17 -31.23
CA ASP A 75 -6.56 -1.19 -32.29
C ASP A 75 -5.14 -1.59 -32.69
N ASP A 76 -4.20 -0.63 -32.69
CA ASP A 76 -2.80 -0.88 -33.04
C ASP A 76 -2.03 -1.48 -31.86
N MET A 77 -1.91 -2.81 -31.86
CA MET A 77 -1.18 -3.55 -30.84
C MET A 77 0.34 -3.33 -30.90
N SER A 78 0.86 -2.76 -31.99
CA SER A 78 2.28 -2.42 -32.16
C SER A 78 2.65 -1.02 -31.66
N ALA A 79 1.64 -0.20 -31.35
CA ALA A 79 1.85 1.15 -30.86
C ALA A 79 2.47 1.14 -29.44
N PHE A 80 3.33 2.12 -29.20
CA PHE A 80 3.91 2.37 -27.89
C PHE A 80 2.81 2.80 -26.89
N CYS A 81 2.83 2.26 -25.67
CA CYS A 81 1.85 2.59 -24.63
C CYS A 81 2.44 3.63 -23.67
N ALA A 82 2.37 3.40 -22.36
CA ALA A 82 2.96 4.28 -21.36
C ALA A 82 4.49 4.12 -21.25
N GLY A 83 5.18 5.19 -20.85
CA GLY A 83 6.61 5.19 -20.60
C GLY A 83 7.10 6.49 -19.96
N THR A 84 8.41 6.60 -19.82
CA THR A 84 9.09 7.81 -19.32
C THR A 84 9.80 8.53 -20.47
N GLN A 85 9.74 9.85 -20.47
CA GLN A 85 10.42 10.66 -21.46
C GLN A 85 11.85 10.98 -21.00
N CYS A 86 12.84 10.72 -21.85
CA CYS A 86 14.23 11.08 -21.65
C CYS A 86 14.42 12.59 -21.78
N ARG A 87 15.38 13.13 -21.01
CA ARG A 87 15.52 14.59 -20.85
C ARG A 87 16.20 15.29 -22.02
N LYS A 88 17.12 14.62 -22.75
CA LYS A 88 17.92 15.25 -23.81
C LYS A 88 17.23 15.15 -25.16
N SER A 89 16.85 13.95 -25.59
CA SER A 89 16.19 13.76 -26.90
C SER A 89 14.68 13.92 -26.89
N GLY A 90 14.03 13.79 -25.73
CA GLY A 90 12.56 13.72 -25.67
C GLY A 90 11.99 12.35 -26.08
N ARG A 91 12.85 11.35 -26.34
CA ARG A 91 12.46 9.95 -26.60
C ARG A 91 11.76 9.34 -25.40
N TRP A 92 10.85 8.41 -25.64
CA TRP A 92 10.17 7.62 -24.62
C TRP A 92 10.82 6.26 -24.44
N VAL A 93 10.92 5.82 -23.19
CA VAL A 93 11.46 4.52 -22.78
C VAL A 93 10.45 3.83 -21.87
N GLN A 94 10.25 2.54 -22.09
CA GLN A 94 9.62 1.62 -21.16
C GLN A 94 10.40 0.30 -21.22
N SER A 95 10.31 -0.55 -20.20
CA SER A 95 10.91 -1.88 -20.29
C SER A 95 10.00 -2.98 -19.79
N TYR A 96 10.32 -4.19 -20.24
CA TYR A 96 9.53 -5.37 -19.94
C TYR A 96 10.39 -6.63 -20.08
N TRP A 97 10.07 -7.67 -19.30
CA TRP A 97 10.71 -8.99 -19.43
C TRP A 97 9.88 -9.89 -20.34
N LEU A 98 10.45 -10.26 -21.48
CA LEU A 98 9.85 -11.19 -22.42
C LEU A 98 10.27 -12.62 -22.06
N ALA A 99 9.40 -13.33 -21.34
CA ALA A 99 9.47 -14.77 -21.25
C ALA A 99 8.80 -15.40 -22.50
N GLY A 100 9.36 -16.50 -23.03
CA GLY A 100 8.69 -17.33 -24.04
C GLY A 100 7.28 -17.78 -23.60
N GLU A 101 6.49 -18.36 -24.52
CA GLU A 101 5.05 -18.69 -24.37
C GLU A 101 4.40 -18.22 -23.05
N GLY A 102 4.06 -16.92 -22.95
CA GLY A 102 3.15 -16.39 -21.92
C GLY A 102 3.74 -15.56 -20.78
N GLY A 103 4.56 -14.53 -21.06
CA GLY A 103 5.05 -13.57 -20.04
C GLY A 103 3.92 -12.86 -19.24
N PHE A 104 3.93 -13.04 -17.91
CA PHE A 104 2.83 -12.79 -16.97
C PHE A 104 2.88 -11.43 -16.22
N GLN A 105 3.30 -10.31 -16.83
CA GLN A 105 3.52 -9.03 -16.11
C GLN A 105 2.70 -7.85 -16.67
N GLY A 106 1.99 -7.16 -15.78
CA GLY A 106 0.73 -6.47 -16.11
C GLY A 106 0.82 -5.06 -16.68
N SER A 107 1.79 -4.76 -17.55
CA SER A 107 1.79 -3.50 -18.32
C SER A 107 1.45 -3.74 -19.79
N GLU A 108 0.66 -2.86 -20.38
CA GLU A 108 0.42 -2.88 -21.81
C GLU A 108 1.67 -2.43 -22.56
N MET A 109 2.21 -3.33 -23.39
CA MET A 109 3.41 -3.09 -24.18
C MET A 109 3.11 -3.27 -25.67
N PRO A 110 3.85 -2.59 -26.57
CA PRO A 110 3.82 -2.92 -27.99
C PRO A 110 4.12 -4.41 -28.22
N ALA A 111 3.77 -4.95 -29.37
CA ALA A 111 4.21 -6.29 -29.75
C ALA A 111 5.75 -6.30 -29.89
N PRO A 112 6.46 -7.22 -29.23
CA PRO A 112 7.89 -7.38 -29.44
C PRO A 112 8.21 -8.04 -30.79
N PRO A 113 9.43 -7.88 -31.32
CA PRO A 113 9.85 -8.60 -32.52
C PRO A 113 9.80 -10.11 -32.31
N GLU A 114 9.52 -10.86 -33.38
CA GLU A 114 9.52 -12.33 -33.33
C GLU A 114 10.87 -12.85 -32.83
N GLY A 115 10.85 -13.79 -31.88
CA GLY A 115 12.05 -14.36 -31.27
C GLY A 115 12.73 -13.49 -30.21
N ALA A 116 12.22 -12.28 -29.92
CA ALA A 116 12.74 -11.48 -28.82
C ALA A 116 12.47 -12.16 -27.47
N ALA A 117 13.51 -12.24 -26.64
CA ALA A 117 13.47 -12.85 -25.32
C ALA A 117 14.28 -12.01 -24.32
N GLY A 118 14.10 -12.27 -23.03
CA GLY A 118 14.84 -11.61 -21.96
C GLY A 118 14.38 -10.18 -21.67
N TRP A 119 15.26 -9.36 -21.08
CA TRP A 119 14.90 -8.01 -20.64
C TRP A 119 15.06 -7.08 -21.82
N GLN A 120 13.98 -6.38 -22.15
CA GLN A 120 13.92 -5.53 -23.31
C GLN A 120 13.42 -4.14 -22.92
N ALA A 121 13.92 -3.13 -23.62
CA ALA A 121 13.41 -1.78 -23.61
C ALA A 121 12.65 -1.52 -24.91
N ALA A 122 11.43 -1.01 -24.80
CA ALA A 122 10.71 -0.41 -25.90
C ALA A 122 11.01 1.09 -25.90
N LEU A 123 11.30 1.64 -27.07
CA LEU A 123 11.65 3.05 -27.26
C LEU A 123 10.72 3.67 -28.31
N SER A 124 10.36 4.94 -28.15
CA SER A 124 9.60 5.67 -29.17
C SER A 124 10.02 7.13 -29.22
N ASP A 125 10.38 7.63 -30.40
CA ASP A 125 10.66 9.06 -30.60
C ASP A 125 9.35 9.89 -30.75
N GLU A 126 8.23 9.22 -31.04
CA GLU A 126 6.89 9.81 -31.16
C GLU A 126 6.12 9.79 -29.83
N GLY A 127 6.42 8.81 -28.96
CA GLY A 127 5.75 8.62 -27.67
C GLY A 127 4.51 7.72 -27.74
N PRO A 128 3.62 7.75 -26.73
CA PRO A 128 2.45 6.88 -26.68
C PRO A 128 1.54 7.04 -27.91
N GLY A 129 1.14 5.92 -28.50
CA GLY A 129 0.42 5.84 -29.78
C GLY A 129 1.35 5.82 -31.01
N GLY A 130 2.63 6.13 -30.84
CA GLY A 130 3.62 6.13 -31.92
C GLY A 130 4.33 4.80 -32.09
N LYS A 131 5.23 4.73 -33.08
CA LYS A 131 5.99 3.51 -33.38
C LYS A 131 6.97 3.16 -32.27
N ALA A 132 7.07 1.88 -31.94
CA ALA A 132 8.03 1.34 -31.00
C ALA A 132 9.22 0.68 -31.71
N ARG A 133 10.42 0.89 -31.17
CA ARG A 133 11.61 0.10 -31.48
C ARG A 133 12.06 -0.64 -30.23
N TRP A 134 12.54 -1.86 -30.39
CA TRP A 134 12.95 -2.71 -29.27
C TRP A 134 14.46 -2.84 -29.19
N VAL A 135 15.00 -2.77 -27.98
CA VAL A 135 16.42 -2.88 -27.67
C VAL A 135 16.61 -3.84 -26.50
N LYS A 136 17.56 -4.76 -26.62
CA LYS A 136 17.94 -5.68 -25.56
C LYS A 136 18.57 -4.90 -24.39
N VAL A 137 18.05 -5.11 -23.19
CA VAL A 137 18.67 -4.63 -21.94
C VAL A 137 19.68 -5.66 -21.45
N SER A 138 19.24 -6.89 -21.18
CA SER A 138 20.11 -8.02 -20.84
C SER A 138 19.39 -9.37 -20.96
N ASP A 139 20.14 -10.45 -20.85
CA ASP A 139 19.64 -11.84 -20.73
C ASP A 139 19.37 -12.26 -19.27
N ASP A 140 19.58 -11.36 -18.30
CA ASP A 140 19.43 -11.67 -16.87
C ASP A 140 17.98 -11.96 -16.52
N ASP A 141 17.65 -13.13 -15.98
CA ASP A 141 16.27 -13.48 -15.59
C ASP A 141 15.73 -12.54 -14.51
N VAL A 142 15.07 -11.46 -14.93
CA VAL A 142 14.45 -10.46 -14.07
C VAL A 142 12.93 -10.54 -14.12
N ARG A 143 12.31 -10.02 -13.08
CA ARG A 143 10.86 -9.88 -12.92
C ARG A 143 10.56 -8.46 -12.48
N CYS A 144 9.32 -8.06 -12.77
CA CYS A 144 8.75 -6.84 -12.23
C CYS A 144 9.61 -5.59 -12.54
N PRO A 145 10.04 -5.37 -13.80
CA PRO A 145 10.67 -4.11 -14.16
C PRO A 145 9.72 -2.96 -13.82
N ARG A 146 10.31 -1.84 -13.41
CA ARG A 146 9.62 -0.63 -12.96
C ARG A 146 9.76 0.48 -13.98
N ALA A 147 8.89 1.49 -13.85
CA ALA A 147 8.90 2.63 -14.75
C ALA A 147 10.31 3.26 -14.79
N PRO A 148 10.87 3.55 -15.97
CA PRO A 148 12.20 4.13 -16.06
C PRO A 148 12.27 5.48 -15.36
N LEU A 149 13.42 5.77 -14.75
CA LEU A 149 13.73 7.06 -14.14
C LEU A 149 14.75 7.79 -15.02
N ALA A 150 14.37 8.95 -15.55
CA ALA A 150 15.28 9.84 -16.27
C ALA A 150 15.93 10.83 -15.30
N LEU A 151 17.20 10.59 -14.97
CA LEU A 151 17.99 11.43 -14.06
C LEU A 151 18.23 12.82 -14.65
N SER A 152 18.52 13.80 -13.79
CA SER A 152 18.86 15.17 -14.17
C SER A 152 20.04 15.26 -15.15
N THR A 153 20.98 14.31 -15.07
CA THR A 153 22.15 14.17 -15.97
C THR A 153 21.78 13.69 -17.39
N GLY A 154 20.55 13.22 -17.59
CA GLY A 154 20.06 12.59 -18.81
C GLY A 154 20.31 11.08 -18.91
N ARG A 155 20.96 10.48 -17.90
CA ARG A 155 21.04 9.02 -17.74
C ARG A 155 19.65 8.45 -17.43
N VAL A 156 19.37 7.24 -17.91
CA VAL A 156 18.13 6.52 -17.65
C VAL A 156 18.41 5.28 -16.81
N LEU A 157 17.65 5.10 -15.74
CA LEU A 157 17.70 3.91 -14.89
C LEU A 157 16.40 3.12 -14.97
N ILE A 158 16.51 1.80 -14.89
CA ILE A 158 15.36 0.90 -14.76
C ILE A 158 15.66 -0.10 -13.66
N ALA A 159 14.80 -0.13 -12.65
CA ALA A 159 14.90 -1.10 -11.57
C ALA A 159 14.01 -2.32 -11.86
N ALA A 160 14.48 -3.49 -11.50
CA ALA A 160 13.77 -4.76 -11.54
C ALA A 160 14.25 -5.63 -10.37
N ASN A 161 13.75 -6.86 -10.26
CA ASN A 161 14.34 -7.84 -9.35
C ASN A 161 14.74 -9.11 -10.09
N GLY A 162 15.86 -9.71 -9.74
CA GLY A 162 16.28 -11.01 -10.22
C GLY A 162 15.28 -12.10 -9.81
N ASN A 163 15.20 -13.15 -10.62
CA ASN A 163 14.36 -14.31 -10.40
C ASN A 163 15.11 -15.47 -9.73
N THR A 164 16.43 -15.35 -9.54
CA THR A 164 17.23 -16.29 -8.76
C THR A 164 16.96 -16.12 -7.27
N PHE A 165 16.85 -17.24 -6.53
CA PHE A 165 16.66 -17.21 -5.09
C PHE A 165 18.02 -17.07 -4.36
N PRO A 166 18.18 -16.16 -3.36
CA PRO A 166 17.20 -15.14 -2.96
C PRO A 166 17.06 -14.02 -4.00
N MET A 167 15.81 -13.59 -4.23
CA MET A 167 15.51 -12.51 -5.17
C MET A 167 16.21 -11.22 -4.73
N SER A 168 16.87 -10.55 -5.66
CA SER A 168 17.72 -9.38 -5.41
C SER A 168 17.38 -8.24 -6.37
N PRO A 169 17.57 -6.96 -6.02
CA PRO A 169 17.34 -5.86 -6.94
C PRO A 169 18.35 -5.91 -8.10
N VAL A 170 17.89 -5.59 -9.30
CA VAL A 170 18.74 -5.40 -10.49
C VAL A 170 18.44 -4.02 -11.05
N VAL A 171 19.47 -3.23 -11.30
CA VAL A 171 19.35 -1.89 -11.90
C VAL A 171 20.03 -1.88 -13.24
N ALA A 172 19.28 -1.56 -14.30
CA ALA A 172 19.81 -1.28 -15.62
C ALA A 172 20.06 0.22 -15.78
N CYS A 173 21.21 0.58 -16.36
CA CYS A 173 21.67 1.94 -16.58
C CYS A 173 21.96 2.18 -18.07
N SER A 174 21.53 3.32 -18.59
CA SER A 174 21.80 3.76 -19.97
C SER A 174 22.21 5.24 -20.00
N ASP A 175 23.33 5.52 -20.67
CA ASP A 175 23.85 6.89 -20.88
C ASP A 175 23.48 7.49 -22.24
N ASP A 176 22.86 6.70 -23.12
CA ASP A 176 22.50 7.04 -24.49
C ASP A 176 20.96 6.97 -24.73
N GLU A 177 20.21 7.22 -23.66
CA GLU A 177 18.75 7.32 -23.64
C GLU A 177 18.07 6.06 -24.20
N GLY A 178 18.49 4.91 -23.65
CA GLY A 178 17.87 3.61 -23.82
C GLY A 178 18.44 2.74 -24.96
N LEU A 179 19.49 3.20 -25.64
CA LEU A 179 20.07 2.51 -26.79
C LEU A 179 21.03 1.39 -26.39
N THR A 180 21.80 1.57 -25.32
CA THR A 180 22.66 0.56 -24.71
C THR A 180 22.47 0.56 -23.21
N TRP A 181 22.66 -0.62 -22.60
CA TRP A 181 22.39 -0.86 -21.19
C TRP A 181 23.55 -1.59 -20.51
N ARG A 182 23.73 -1.30 -19.22
CA ARG A 182 24.56 -2.08 -18.29
C ARG A 182 23.71 -2.44 -17.08
N THR A 183 23.84 -3.64 -16.55
CA THR A 183 23.09 -4.10 -15.38
C THR A 183 24.00 -4.23 -14.16
N ALA A 184 23.44 -3.93 -12.98
CA ALA A 184 24.06 -4.15 -11.68
C ALA A 184 23.08 -4.92 -10.78
N THR A 185 23.52 -6.07 -10.26
CA THR A 185 22.76 -6.85 -9.26
C THR A 185 23.21 -6.45 -7.86
N LEU A 186 22.26 -6.05 -7.02
CA LEU A 186 22.52 -5.57 -5.67
C LEU A 186 22.47 -6.74 -4.66
N GLU A 187 23.09 -6.57 -3.50
CA GLU A 187 23.03 -7.55 -2.41
C GLU A 187 21.57 -7.66 -1.87
N PRO A 188 21.01 -8.88 -1.70
CA PRO A 188 19.66 -9.05 -1.15
C PRO A 188 19.61 -8.64 0.32
N ALA A 189 18.46 -8.15 0.79
CA ALA A 189 18.23 -8.01 2.23
C ALA A 189 18.08 -9.40 2.89
N PRO A 190 18.20 -9.47 4.24
CA PRO A 190 18.06 -10.73 4.97
C PRO A 190 16.71 -11.41 4.74
N MET A 191 16.70 -12.75 4.76
CA MET A 191 15.48 -13.56 4.77
C MET A 191 14.80 -13.52 6.13
N HIS A 192 13.49 -13.72 6.16
CA HIS A 192 12.73 -13.85 7.39
C HIS A 192 13.11 -15.15 8.11
N GLU A 193 13.37 -15.08 9.41
CA GLU A 193 13.63 -16.24 10.25
C GLU A 193 12.41 -16.58 11.09
N ILE A 194 12.23 -17.87 11.41
CA ILE A 194 11.16 -18.30 12.32
C ILE A 194 11.52 -17.83 13.73
N ALA A 195 10.82 -16.81 14.19
CA ALA A 195 10.92 -16.30 15.55
C ALA A 195 9.53 -15.98 16.08
N TRP A 196 9.38 -15.96 17.40
CA TRP A 196 8.10 -15.63 18.03
C TRP A 196 7.51 -14.31 17.46
N PRO A 197 6.21 -14.25 17.13
CA PRO A 197 5.18 -15.29 17.24
C PRO A 197 5.04 -16.23 16.03
N HIS A 198 5.86 -16.09 15.00
CA HIS A 198 5.82 -16.91 13.79
C HIS A 198 6.22 -18.37 14.10
N GLN A 199 5.46 -19.31 13.56
CA GLN A 199 5.69 -20.75 13.64
C GLN A 199 6.05 -21.37 12.28
N GLY A 200 6.22 -20.53 11.26
CA GLY A 200 6.58 -20.89 9.89
C GLY A 200 7.33 -19.76 9.22
N VAL A 201 7.90 -20.04 8.04
CA VAL A 201 8.51 -19.01 7.18
C VAL A 201 7.45 -18.39 6.30
N ARG A 202 7.45 -17.07 6.15
CA ARG A 202 6.64 -16.41 5.11
C ARG A 202 7.31 -16.55 3.74
N TRP A 203 6.64 -16.08 2.68
CA TRP A 203 7.25 -16.02 1.35
C TRP A 203 8.58 -15.23 1.38
N GLN A 204 9.67 -15.87 0.97
CA GLN A 204 11.03 -15.37 1.14
C GLN A 204 11.47 -14.53 -0.06
N ASN A 205 11.57 -13.22 0.17
CA ASN A 205 11.99 -12.22 -0.82
C ASN A 205 13.14 -11.39 -0.24
N GLY A 206 14.32 -11.44 -0.88
CA GLY A 206 15.50 -10.69 -0.42
C GLY A 206 15.39 -9.21 -0.67
N ALA A 207 15.06 -8.82 -1.90
CA ALA A 207 14.49 -7.52 -2.19
C ALA A 207 13.86 -7.54 -3.59
N CYS A 208 12.59 -7.18 -3.67
CA CYS A 208 11.77 -7.24 -4.88
C CYS A 208 11.12 -5.89 -5.19
N GLU A 209 10.63 -5.74 -6.41
CA GLU A 209 9.83 -4.58 -6.85
C GLU A 209 10.45 -3.21 -6.45
N PRO A 210 11.75 -2.98 -6.67
CA PRO A 210 12.46 -1.82 -6.12
C PRO A 210 12.08 -0.51 -6.82
N THR A 211 11.99 0.60 -6.10
CA THR A 211 11.77 1.93 -6.70
C THR A 211 12.91 2.89 -6.35
N ILE A 212 13.24 3.80 -7.29
CA ILE A 212 14.40 4.70 -7.19
C ILE A 212 13.92 6.15 -7.17
N LEU A 213 14.58 6.97 -6.36
CA LEU A 213 14.42 8.42 -6.26
C LEU A 213 15.79 9.09 -6.46
N GLU A 214 15.86 10.09 -7.34
CA GLU A 214 17.00 11.01 -7.43
C GLU A 214 16.89 12.08 -6.34
N ARG A 215 17.94 12.25 -5.53
CA ARG A 215 18.07 13.25 -4.48
C ARG A 215 18.53 14.60 -4.99
N SER A 216 18.31 15.66 -4.21
CA SER A 216 18.68 17.02 -4.60
C SER A 216 20.19 17.19 -4.84
N ASP A 217 21.01 16.36 -4.19
CA ASP A 217 22.47 16.30 -4.37
C ASP A 217 22.93 15.40 -5.53
N GLY A 218 21.99 14.80 -6.30
CA GLY A 218 22.27 13.88 -7.39
C GLY A 218 22.53 12.43 -6.97
N SER A 219 22.61 12.13 -5.66
CA SER A 219 22.65 10.75 -5.18
C SER A 219 21.30 10.05 -5.38
N LEU A 220 21.30 8.72 -5.35
CA LEU A 220 20.09 7.92 -5.57
C LEU A 220 19.70 7.18 -4.30
N LEU A 221 18.41 7.14 -4.02
CA LEU A 221 17.80 6.31 -2.98
C LEU A 221 16.93 5.26 -3.64
N LEU A 222 17.21 3.98 -3.38
CA LEU A 222 16.37 2.86 -3.78
C LEU A 222 15.71 2.25 -2.55
N VAL A 223 14.43 1.93 -2.65
CA VAL A 223 13.66 1.24 -1.61
C VAL A 223 13.01 -0.01 -2.19
N ALA A 224 13.02 -1.12 -1.43
CA ALA A 224 12.55 -2.42 -1.93
C ALA A 224 11.57 -3.13 -0.98
N ARG A 225 10.74 -3.98 -1.57
CA ARG A 225 9.90 -4.98 -0.88
C ARG A 225 10.78 -6.09 -0.33
N THR A 226 10.57 -6.52 0.91
CA THR A 226 11.30 -7.66 1.50
C THR A 226 10.34 -8.63 2.22
N SER A 227 10.85 -9.77 2.67
CA SER A 227 10.15 -10.64 3.63
C SER A 227 10.28 -10.18 5.08
N GLN A 228 11.02 -9.11 5.37
CA GLN A 228 11.09 -8.51 6.69
C GLN A 228 9.82 -7.71 6.99
N ASP A 229 9.68 -7.23 8.23
CA ASP A 229 8.58 -6.33 8.63
C ASP A 229 8.85 -4.85 8.35
N VAL A 230 9.97 -4.55 7.68
CA VAL A 230 10.33 -3.20 7.21
C VAL A 230 10.88 -3.25 5.79
N HIS A 231 10.74 -2.13 5.08
CA HIS A 231 11.43 -1.89 3.83
C HIS A 231 12.94 -1.70 4.06
N TYR A 232 13.72 -1.89 2.99
CA TYR A 232 15.18 -1.71 3.00
C TYR A 232 15.61 -0.65 1.98
N PHE A 233 16.61 0.15 2.37
CA PHE A 233 17.24 1.16 1.52
C PHE A 233 18.57 0.68 0.94
N TYR A 234 18.84 1.20 -0.25
CA TYR A 234 20.11 1.14 -0.96
C TYR A 234 20.42 2.54 -1.48
N GLU A 235 21.69 2.94 -1.48
CA GLU A 235 22.11 4.25 -1.94
C GLU A 235 23.19 4.14 -3.00
N SER A 236 23.18 5.08 -3.95
CA SER A 236 24.22 5.21 -4.97
C SER A 236 24.70 6.66 -5.05
N PHE A 237 26.01 6.85 -5.22
CA PHE A 237 26.67 8.15 -5.27
C PHE A 237 27.39 8.40 -6.61
N ASP A 238 27.21 7.50 -7.58
CA ASP A 238 27.85 7.54 -8.90
C ASP A 238 26.84 7.39 -10.04
N GLY A 239 25.58 7.79 -9.78
CA GLY A 239 24.50 7.75 -10.75
C GLY A 239 23.99 6.34 -11.05
N GLY A 240 24.13 5.39 -10.13
CA GLY A 240 23.56 4.05 -10.22
C GLY A 240 24.52 2.97 -10.71
N GLU A 241 25.82 3.25 -10.83
CA GLU A 241 26.83 2.25 -11.22
C GLU A 241 27.14 1.30 -10.05
N THR A 242 27.27 1.85 -8.83
CA THR A 242 27.47 1.08 -7.60
C THR A 242 26.46 1.46 -6.53
N TRP A 243 26.19 0.51 -5.62
CA TRP A 243 25.18 0.65 -4.57
C TRP A 243 25.72 0.16 -3.23
N THR A 244 25.25 0.77 -2.14
CA THR A 244 25.53 0.31 -0.79
C THR A 244 24.90 -1.05 -0.51
N LYS A 245 25.35 -1.71 0.56
CA LYS A 245 24.63 -2.84 1.16
C LYS A 245 23.21 -2.44 1.60
N PRO A 246 22.26 -3.40 1.64
CA PRO A 246 20.91 -3.17 2.15
C PRO A 246 20.94 -2.69 3.61
N ARG A 247 20.13 -1.67 3.93
CA ARG A 247 19.93 -1.21 5.32
C ARG A 247 18.45 -1.16 5.67
N PRO A 248 18.04 -1.66 6.85
CA PRO A 248 16.64 -1.59 7.27
C PRO A 248 16.22 -0.14 7.46
N THR A 249 14.96 0.16 7.15
CA THR A 249 14.36 1.48 7.31
C THR A 249 13.47 1.54 8.55
N SER A 250 12.96 2.73 8.87
CA SER A 250 11.87 2.88 9.84
C SER A 250 10.48 2.67 9.22
N LEU A 251 10.40 2.40 7.91
CA LEU A 251 9.14 2.25 7.19
C LEU A 251 8.69 0.79 7.26
N HIS A 252 7.63 0.52 8.02
CA HIS A 252 7.07 -0.82 8.13
C HIS A 252 6.46 -1.27 6.81
N GLY A 253 6.52 -2.56 6.55
CA GLY A 253 5.94 -3.17 5.38
C GLY A 253 6.45 -4.58 5.17
N THR A 254 5.52 -5.52 5.11
CA THR A 254 5.82 -6.94 4.90
C THR A 254 5.33 -7.38 3.53
N LEU A 255 6.24 -7.80 2.66
CA LEU A 255 5.92 -8.31 1.33
C LEU A 255 5.00 -7.39 0.52
N THR A 256 5.17 -6.08 0.68
CA THR A 256 4.49 -5.02 -0.08
C THR A 256 5.52 -4.13 -0.76
N MET A 257 5.12 -3.50 -1.86
CA MET A 257 5.90 -2.70 -2.77
C MET A 257 5.85 -1.23 -2.33
N PRO A 258 6.99 -0.63 -2.00
CA PRO A 258 7.11 0.82 -1.82
C PRO A 258 7.27 1.52 -3.17
N THR A 259 6.68 2.70 -3.34
CA THR A 259 6.85 3.55 -4.53
C THR A 259 7.20 4.98 -4.17
N LEU A 260 8.32 5.46 -4.71
CA LEU A 260 8.80 6.82 -4.53
C LEU A 260 8.34 7.75 -5.67
N LEU A 261 8.05 9.01 -5.33
CA LEU A 261 7.78 10.08 -6.28
C LEU A 261 8.50 11.36 -5.83
N ARG A 262 9.31 11.97 -6.70
CA ARG A 262 9.84 13.32 -6.50
C ARG A 262 8.82 14.34 -7.01
N LEU A 263 8.42 15.29 -6.16
CA LEU A 263 7.59 16.42 -6.56
C LEU A 263 8.46 17.58 -7.08
N SER A 264 7.87 18.44 -7.91
CA SER A 264 8.50 19.66 -8.41
C SER A 264 8.89 20.65 -7.31
N SER A 265 8.22 20.59 -6.16
CA SER A 265 8.56 21.34 -4.94
C SER A 265 9.89 20.92 -4.29
N GLY A 266 10.45 19.79 -4.72
CA GLY A 266 11.62 19.17 -4.09
C GLY A 266 11.27 18.18 -2.98
N ALA A 267 10.02 18.11 -2.52
CA ALA A 267 9.59 17.07 -1.58
C ALA A 267 9.57 15.68 -2.23
N ALA A 268 9.79 14.64 -1.44
CA ALA A 268 9.67 13.25 -1.86
C ALA A 268 8.45 12.60 -1.19
N LEU A 269 7.67 11.86 -1.95
CA LEU A 269 6.58 11.03 -1.46
C LEU A 269 6.96 9.56 -1.51
N ILE A 270 6.46 8.80 -0.53
CA ILE A 270 6.44 7.34 -0.57
C ILE A 270 5.00 6.85 -0.43
N PHE A 271 4.62 5.92 -1.29
CA PHE A 271 3.38 5.15 -1.22
C PHE A 271 3.73 3.70 -0.86
N PHE A 272 3.09 3.16 0.17
CA PHE A 272 3.40 1.83 0.70
C PHE A 272 2.25 1.30 1.57
N CYS A 273 2.36 0.08 2.09
CA CYS A 273 1.43 -0.44 3.08
C CYS A 273 2.13 -0.47 4.45
N ASN A 274 1.90 0.55 5.29
CA ASN A 274 2.41 0.64 6.67
C ASN A 274 1.70 -0.38 7.57
N THR A 275 1.93 -1.67 7.31
CA THR A 275 1.07 -2.79 7.71
C THR A 275 1.91 -4.00 8.09
N GLN A 276 1.44 -4.77 9.07
CA GLN A 276 2.00 -6.06 9.45
C GLN A 276 0.93 -7.17 9.31
N PRO A 277 1.25 -8.33 8.72
CA PRO A 277 0.31 -9.45 8.61
C PRO A 277 0.13 -10.18 9.94
N LEU A 278 -0.93 -10.96 10.02
CA LEU A 278 -1.07 -12.00 11.04
C LEU A 278 0.17 -12.91 11.03
N PRO A 279 0.61 -13.39 12.20
CA PRO A 279 1.75 -14.29 12.26
C PRO A 279 1.58 -15.57 11.46
N GLU A 280 2.72 -16.07 10.99
CA GLU A 280 2.79 -17.36 10.32
C GLU A 280 2.43 -18.47 11.30
N VAL A 281 1.50 -19.34 10.90
CA VAL A 281 1.05 -20.48 11.72
C VAL A 281 1.94 -21.70 11.48
N ASN A 282 1.77 -22.74 12.30
CA ASN A 282 2.36 -24.04 12.00
C ASN A 282 1.79 -24.55 10.66
N MET A 283 2.61 -24.51 9.62
CA MET A 283 2.23 -24.81 8.24
C MET A 283 1.86 -26.29 8.01
N ASP A 284 2.28 -27.19 8.91
CA ASP A 284 1.87 -28.60 8.88
C ASP A 284 0.47 -28.83 9.45
N ALA A 285 -0.05 -27.88 10.24
CA ALA A 285 -1.40 -27.93 10.79
C ALA A 285 -2.45 -27.27 9.89
N VAL A 286 -2.03 -26.63 8.78
CA VAL A 286 -2.94 -25.97 7.84
C VAL A 286 -3.68 -27.00 7.01
N TRP A 287 -5.02 -26.88 6.95
CA TRP A 287 -5.88 -27.69 6.11
C TRP A 287 -6.75 -26.81 5.19
N PRO A 288 -6.85 -27.11 3.88
CA PRO A 288 -6.11 -28.15 3.14
C PRO A 288 -4.58 -27.92 3.15
N PRO A 289 -3.77 -28.98 2.94
CA PRO A 289 -2.32 -28.87 3.10
C PRO A 289 -1.69 -27.89 2.09
N LEU A 290 -0.72 -27.13 2.58
CA LEU A 290 0.14 -26.29 1.75
C LEU A 290 1.08 -27.14 0.87
N LYS A 291 1.46 -26.60 -0.30
CA LYS A 291 2.50 -27.19 -1.15
C LYS A 291 3.85 -27.06 -0.45
N GLN A 292 4.76 -27.99 -0.76
CA GLN A 292 6.12 -27.95 -0.25
C GLN A 292 6.82 -26.61 -0.54
N SER A 293 6.62 -26.05 -1.73
CA SER A 293 7.17 -24.74 -2.10
C SER A 293 6.69 -23.60 -1.20
N GLU A 294 5.46 -23.65 -0.69
CA GLU A 294 4.91 -22.62 0.20
C GLU A 294 5.49 -22.80 1.61
N LYS A 295 5.59 -24.05 2.09
CA LYS A 295 6.24 -24.39 3.36
C LYS A 295 7.71 -24.01 3.45
N GLU A 296 8.41 -24.05 2.31
CA GLU A 296 9.80 -23.63 2.16
C GLU A 296 9.96 -22.12 1.93
N GLY A 297 8.85 -21.36 1.88
CA GLY A 297 8.87 -19.94 1.59
C GLY A 297 9.26 -19.59 0.16
N ARG A 298 9.18 -20.51 -0.81
CA ARG A 298 9.35 -20.25 -2.25
C ARG A 298 8.08 -19.73 -2.93
N GLY A 299 6.96 -19.70 -2.21
CA GLY A 299 5.70 -19.11 -2.65
C GLY A 299 4.90 -18.61 -1.47
N GLU A 300 3.90 -17.79 -1.75
CA GLU A 300 2.96 -17.28 -0.74
C GLU A 300 1.96 -18.35 -0.31
N ASP A 301 1.64 -18.32 0.99
CA ASP A 301 0.56 -19.04 1.61
C ASP A 301 -0.67 -18.13 1.84
N VAL A 302 -0.52 -16.96 2.46
CA VAL A 302 -1.60 -15.97 2.62
C VAL A 302 -1.07 -14.56 2.91
N PHE A 303 -1.72 -13.55 2.34
CA PHE A 303 -1.56 -12.16 2.77
C PHE A 303 -2.75 -11.67 3.59
N THR A 304 -2.47 -11.06 4.75
CA THR A 304 -3.49 -10.52 5.68
C THR A 304 -3.25 -9.04 6.02
N ASN A 305 -2.35 -8.38 5.28
CA ASN A 305 -1.92 -6.99 5.51
C ASN A 305 -2.11 -6.04 4.32
N ARG A 306 -2.63 -6.50 3.19
CA ARG A 306 -2.75 -5.67 1.97
C ARG A 306 -4.09 -4.93 1.85
N ASP A 307 -4.71 -4.64 3.00
CA ASP A 307 -6.04 -4.02 3.12
C ASP A 307 -6.01 -2.52 3.39
N ALA A 308 -4.83 -1.97 3.70
CA ALA A 308 -4.61 -0.54 3.88
C ALA A 308 -3.38 -0.12 3.07
N ASN A 309 -3.44 1.06 2.46
CA ASN A 309 -2.27 1.70 1.90
C ASN A 309 -2.10 3.12 2.43
N HIS A 310 -0.89 3.62 2.34
CA HIS A 310 -0.44 4.83 3.03
C HIS A 310 0.37 5.70 2.11
N ALA A 311 0.44 6.97 2.49
CA ALA A 311 1.50 7.85 2.03
C ALA A 311 2.25 8.51 3.20
N ALA A 312 3.51 8.81 2.94
CA ALA A 312 4.32 9.70 3.76
C ALA A 312 5.13 10.66 2.88
N ILE A 313 5.47 11.82 3.42
CA ILE A 313 6.21 12.88 2.76
C ILE A 313 7.54 13.17 3.47
N SER A 314 8.58 13.41 2.69
CA SER A 314 9.90 13.82 3.14
C SER A 314 10.28 15.16 2.51
N PHE A 315 10.82 16.06 3.35
CA PHE A 315 11.35 17.36 2.95
C PHE A 315 12.89 17.39 2.99
N ASP A 316 13.53 16.26 3.27
CA ASP A 316 14.97 16.14 3.52
C ASP A 316 15.60 14.95 2.76
N ASP A 317 15.10 14.71 1.55
CA ASP A 317 15.61 13.70 0.61
C ASP A 317 15.52 12.24 1.12
N GLY A 318 14.44 11.93 1.83
CA GLY A 318 14.12 10.59 2.31
C GLY A 318 14.83 10.20 3.60
N LYS A 319 15.44 11.17 4.31
CA LYS A 319 16.07 10.94 5.62
C LYS A 319 15.03 10.80 6.72
N THR A 320 14.00 11.64 6.70
CA THR A 320 12.84 11.57 7.59
C THR A 320 11.54 11.62 6.81
N TRP A 321 10.50 11.01 7.36
CA TRP A 321 9.18 10.87 6.75
C TRP A 321 8.10 11.34 7.72
N ARG A 322 7.03 11.95 7.19
CA ARG A 322 5.89 12.48 7.96
C ARG A 322 4.56 12.09 7.30
N GLY A 323 3.47 12.09 8.05
CA GLY A 323 2.13 11.75 7.58
C GLY A 323 1.69 10.36 7.98
N PHE A 324 2.22 9.31 7.33
CA PHE A 324 1.82 7.90 7.54
C PHE A 324 0.30 7.72 7.59
N ARG A 325 -0.41 8.43 6.69
CA ARG A 325 -1.87 8.42 6.65
C ARG A 325 -2.39 7.42 5.64
N GLU A 326 -3.50 6.76 5.97
CA GLU A 326 -4.20 5.87 5.06
C GLU A 326 -4.79 6.65 3.88
N LEU A 327 -4.50 6.23 2.64
CA LEU A 327 -5.12 6.83 1.46
C LEU A 327 -6.43 6.13 1.09
N ILE A 328 -6.47 4.80 1.21
CA ILE A 328 -7.67 4.00 1.00
C ILE A 328 -7.59 2.67 1.77
N LEU A 329 -8.74 2.26 2.29
CA LEU A 329 -8.97 0.91 2.79
C LEU A 329 -9.61 0.03 1.72
N ASN A 330 -9.28 -1.26 1.74
CA ASN A 330 -9.85 -2.22 0.81
C ASN A 330 -11.39 -2.24 0.92
N PRO A 331 -12.13 -1.91 -0.15
CA PRO A 331 -13.59 -1.85 -0.11
C PRO A 331 -14.21 -3.22 0.14
N LEU A 332 -13.49 -4.30 -0.18
CA LEU A 332 -13.93 -5.66 0.04
C LEU A 332 -13.53 -6.21 1.41
N ARG A 333 -12.89 -5.43 2.29
CA ARG A 333 -12.22 -5.98 3.48
C ARG A 333 -13.09 -6.85 4.37
N CYS A 334 -14.42 -6.68 4.38
CA CYS A 334 -15.37 -7.50 5.15
C CYS A 334 -16.21 -8.49 4.30
N ALA A 335 -15.86 -8.72 3.03
CA ALA A 335 -16.64 -9.56 2.13
C ALA A 335 -16.63 -11.05 2.54
N ALA A 336 -17.83 -11.63 2.69
CA ALA A 336 -18.04 -13.04 3.03
C ALA A 336 -17.37 -14.02 2.08
N ASP A 337 -17.32 -13.64 0.80
CA ASP A 337 -16.78 -14.41 -0.31
C ASP A 337 -15.51 -13.78 -0.88
N PHE A 338 -14.77 -12.99 -0.08
CA PHE A 338 -13.55 -12.26 -0.50
C PHE A 338 -12.65 -13.09 -1.41
N ARG A 339 -12.44 -14.35 -1.07
CA ARG A 339 -11.59 -15.29 -1.81
C ARG A 339 -11.94 -15.34 -3.31
N THR A 340 -13.21 -15.38 -3.63
CA THR A 340 -13.76 -15.60 -4.98
C THR A 340 -14.43 -14.38 -5.59
N PHE A 341 -14.60 -13.31 -4.80
CA PHE A 341 -15.32 -12.11 -5.22
C PHE A 341 -14.79 -11.54 -6.54
N GLY A 342 -15.68 -11.30 -7.52
CA GLY A 342 -15.30 -10.71 -8.81
C GLY A 342 -14.46 -11.61 -9.74
N GLY A 343 -14.29 -12.89 -9.40
CA GLY A 343 -13.68 -13.89 -10.28
C GLY A 343 -12.16 -13.99 -10.22
N SER A 344 -11.58 -14.66 -11.22
CA SER A 344 -10.15 -14.99 -11.29
C SER A 344 -9.50 -14.77 -12.66
N ASP A 345 -10.28 -14.28 -13.62
CA ASP A 345 -9.89 -14.29 -15.04
C ASP A 345 -8.82 -13.25 -15.36
N GLU A 346 -8.82 -12.13 -14.62
CA GLU A 346 -7.84 -11.05 -14.83
C GLU A 346 -6.64 -11.16 -13.87
N VAL A 347 -6.90 -11.15 -12.56
CA VAL A 347 -5.88 -11.23 -11.51
C VAL A 347 -6.49 -11.85 -10.26
N LEU A 348 -5.68 -12.46 -9.40
CA LEU A 348 -6.17 -13.13 -8.19
C LEU A 348 -6.07 -12.27 -6.92
N ASP A 349 -5.15 -11.30 -6.93
CA ASP A 349 -4.83 -10.45 -5.79
C ASP A 349 -5.82 -9.28 -5.68
N LYS A 350 -6.60 -9.25 -4.60
CA LYS A 350 -7.65 -8.25 -4.32
C LYS A 350 -7.20 -7.20 -3.31
N SER A 351 -5.96 -6.77 -3.41
CA SER A 351 -5.37 -5.79 -2.49
C SER A 351 -5.53 -4.35 -2.97
N VAL A 352 -5.36 -3.39 -2.04
CA VAL A 352 -5.14 -1.96 -2.36
C VAL A 352 -3.65 -1.63 -2.58
N HIS A 353 -2.83 -2.67 -2.60
CA HIS A 353 -1.39 -2.64 -2.82
C HIS A 353 -1.06 -2.49 -4.32
N GLN A 354 0.21 -2.19 -4.60
CA GLN A 354 0.75 -1.69 -5.86
C GLN A 354 0.34 -0.25 -6.15
N PHE A 355 1.28 0.50 -6.73
CA PHE A 355 1.24 1.95 -6.81
C PHE A 355 1.92 2.42 -8.09
N GLN A 356 1.35 3.48 -8.65
CA GLN A 356 1.98 4.33 -9.64
C GLN A 356 1.42 5.75 -9.46
N ALA A 357 2.26 6.78 -9.48
CA ALA A 357 1.81 8.14 -9.21
C ALA A 357 2.43 9.16 -10.17
N ILE A 358 1.71 10.25 -10.40
CA ILE A 358 2.19 11.43 -11.11
C ILE A 358 1.80 12.70 -10.36
N GLU A 359 2.65 13.72 -10.46
CA GLU A 359 2.31 15.06 -10.00
C GLU A 359 1.33 15.73 -10.97
N LEU A 360 0.37 16.46 -10.41
CA LEU A 360 -0.62 17.26 -11.10
C LEU A 360 -0.38 18.77 -10.83
N PRO A 361 -0.96 19.68 -11.62
CA PRO A 361 -0.95 21.10 -11.32
C PRO A 361 -1.45 21.42 -9.91
N PHE A 362 -1.10 22.61 -9.42
CA PHE A 362 -1.51 23.11 -8.11
C PHE A 362 -1.04 22.24 -6.92
N GLY A 363 0.06 21.51 -7.10
CA GLY A 363 0.66 20.67 -6.06
C GLY A 363 -0.11 19.38 -5.76
N LYS A 364 -1.11 19.02 -6.57
CA LYS A 364 -1.87 17.77 -6.36
C LYS A 364 -1.11 16.55 -6.87
N VAL A 365 -1.55 15.37 -6.46
CA VAL A 365 -1.00 14.09 -6.93
C VAL A 365 -2.13 13.18 -7.37
N LEU A 366 -1.96 12.54 -8.54
CA LEU A 366 -2.77 11.42 -8.99
C LEU A 366 -2.05 10.12 -8.65
N LEU A 367 -2.70 9.25 -7.89
CA LEU A 367 -2.23 7.93 -7.53
C LEU A 367 -3.12 6.85 -8.17
N ALA A 368 -2.53 5.97 -8.96
CA ALA A 368 -3.10 4.65 -9.24
C ALA A 368 -2.69 3.69 -8.13
N CYS A 369 -3.66 2.95 -7.56
CA CYS A 369 -3.38 1.92 -6.58
C CYS A 369 -4.28 0.69 -6.74
N GLY A 370 -3.83 -0.42 -6.17
CA GLY A 370 -4.60 -1.65 -6.05
C GLY A 370 -4.35 -2.67 -7.16
N GLN A 371 -4.86 -3.86 -6.89
CA GLN A 371 -4.91 -4.99 -7.80
C GLN A 371 -6.35 -5.49 -7.85
N HIS A 372 -6.78 -6.07 -8.99
CA HIS A 372 -8.15 -6.50 -9.27
C HIS A 372 -9.13 -5.35 -9.53
N ALA A 373 -10.01 -5.51 -10.53
CA ALA A 373 -11.01 -4.51 -10.90
C ALA A 373 -11.83 -4.01 -9.69
N ALA A 374 -12.22 -4.92 -8.81
CA ALA A 374 -12.96 -4.59 -7.58
C ALA A 374 -12.22 -3.65 -6.59
N CYS A 375 -10.89 -3.66 -6.53
CA CYS A 375 -10.12 -2.90 -5.53
C CYS A 375 -9.34 -1.73 -6.14
N ARG A 376 -9.00 -1.78 -7.42
CA ARG A 376 -8.23 -0.74 -8.12
C ARG A 376 -8.93 0.60 -8.12
N LYS A 377 -8.16 1.68 -7.92
CA LYS A 377 -8.64 3.06 -7.93
C LYS A 377 -7.58 4.02 -8.48
N LEU A 378 -8.05 5.10 -9.09
CA LEU A 378 -7.31 6.34 -9.26
C LEU A 378 -7.77 7.33 -8.19
N LEU A 379 -6.84 7.89 -7.43
CA LEU A 379 -7.09 8.83 -6.34
C LEU A 379 -6.38 10.16 -6.63
N ILE A 380 -7.04 11.29 -6.34
CA ILE A 380 -6.38 12.61 -6.29
C ILE A 380 -6.36 13.09 -4.85
N PHE A 381 -5.25 13.68 -4.41
CA PHE A 381 -5.13 14.33 -3.10
C PHE A 381 -4.09 15.46 -3.13
N ASP A 382 -4.14 16.33 -2.12
CA ASP A 382 -3.08 17.28 -1.84
C ASP A 382 -2.07 16.68 -0.85
N PRO A 383 -0.77 16.58 -1.17
CA PRO A 383 0.24 16.07 -0.24
C PRO A 383 0.31 16.80 1.11
N GLN A 384 -0.12 18.07 1.19
CA GLN A 384 -0.17 18.81 2.46
C GLN A 384 -1.25 18.29 3.41
N TRP A 385 -2.25 17.54 2.92
CA TRP A 385 -3.19 16.80 3.77
C TRP A 385 -2.43 15.83 4.69
N LEU A 386 -1.31 15.25 4.25
CA LEU A 386 -0.49 14.39 5.11
C LEU A 386 0.06 15.12 6.35
N MET A 387 0.02 16.45 6.38
CA MET A 387 0.56 17.29 7.45
C MET A 387 -0.48 17.75 8.48
N GLU A 388 -1.76 17.37 8.32
CA GLU A 388 -2.76 17.65 9.36
C GLU A 388 -2.36 17.04 10.69
N THR A 389 -2.82 17.65 11.78
CA THR A 389 -2.44 17.26 13.15
C THR A 389 -3.61 16.70 13.97
N SER A 390 -4.80 16.59 13.37
CA SER A 390 -6.03 16.12 14.02
C SER A 390 -6.91 15.38 13.03
N ARG A 391 -7.72 14.43 13.53
CA ARG A 391 -8.72 13.69 12.77
C ARG A 391 -9.82 13.27 13.74
N GLU A 392 -11.07 13.20 13.28
CA GLU A 392 -12.19 12.65 14.06
C GLU A 392 -12.87 11.54 13.25
N GLU A 393 -13.48 10.59 13.96
CA GLU A 393 -14.39 9.58 13.43
C GLU A 393 -15.61 9.49 14.34
N ASP A 394 -16.75 9.91 13.82
CA ASP A 394 -18.06 9.99 14.48
C ASP A 394 -19.10 9.03 13.87
N LEU A 395 -18.66 8.13 12.98
CA LEU A 395 -19.42 7.05 12.36
C LEU A 395 -20.52 7.49 11.38
N HIS A 396 -20.64 8.79 11.05
CA HIS A 396 -21.70 9.27 10.14
C HIS A 396 -21.52 8.78 8.69
N LEU A 397 -20.30 8.43 8.29
CA LEU A 397 -19.98 7.81 6.99
C LEU A 397 -19.91 6.27 7.08
N GLY A 398 -20.47 5.70 8.14
CA GLY A 398 -20.41 4.28 8.44
C GLY A 398 -18.99 3.83 8.77
N LEU A 399 -18.56 2.71 8.19
CA LEU A 399 -17.26 2.09 8.49
C LEU A 399 -16.16 2.44 7.50
N ILE A 400 -16.34 3.45 6.62
CA ILE A 400 -15.43 3.72 5.49
C ILE A 400 -13.97 3.93 5.93
N ASN A 401 -13.75 4.50 7.11
CA ASN A 401 -12.45 4.81 7.70
C ASN A 401 -11.93 3.77 8.70
N LEU A 402 -12.64 2.66 8.86
CA LEU A 402 -12.36 1.64 9.87
C LEU A 402 -12.07 0.30 9.22
N SER A 403 -11.03 -0.37 9.70
CA SER A 403 -10.85 -1.81 9.46
C SER A 403 -11.47 -2.57 10.62
N THR A 404 -12.45 -3.44 10.31
CA THR A 404 -13.17 -4.26 11.30
C THR A 404 -13.19 -5.74 10.94
N GLN A 405 -12.55 -6.10 9.83
CA GLN A 405 -12.62 -7.44 9.27
C GLN A 405 -11.98 -8.49 10.16
N VAL A 406 -12.59 -9.66 10.15
CA VAL A 406 -12.04 -10.90 10.71
C VAL A 406 -12.11 -12.01 9.66
N TYR A 407 -11.36 -13.08 9.87
CA TYR A 407 -11.23 -14.15 8.88
C TYR A 407 -11.96 -15.42 9.31
N TYR A 408 -12.60 -16.06 8.34
CA TYR A 408 -12.97 -17.47 8.46
C TYR A 408 -11.74 -18.34 8.18
N LYS A 409 -11.67 -19.50 8.86
CA LYS A 409 -10.77 -20.58 8.51
C LYS A 409 -11.05 -20.98 7.06
N SER A 410 -10.10 -20.68 6.18
CA SER A 410 -10.28 -20.75 4.74
C SER A 410 -9.10 -21.48 4.09
N VAL A 411 -9.12 -21.58 2.76
CA VAL A 411 -8.07 -22.26 2.00
C VAL A 411 -6.88 -21.32 1.81
N SER A 412 -5.75 -21.67 2.41
CA SER A 412 -4.44 -21.03 2.18
C SER A 412 -3.72 -21.60 0.95
N GLY A 413 -2.66 -20.91 0.55
CA GLY A 413 -1.84 -21.16 -0.63
C GLY A 413 -2.08 -20.13 -1.72
N ASN A 414 -1.10 -20.00 -2.61
CA ASN A 414 -1.14 -19.17 -3.81
C ASN A 414 -2.20 -19.71 -4.82
N LYS A 415 -2.03 -19.54 -6.14
CA LYS A 415 -2.97 -19.90 -7.21
C LYS A 415 -3.50 -21.33 -7.05
N ARG A 416 -4.69 -21.45 -6.44
CA ARG A 416 -5.45 -22.67 -6.18
C ARG A 416 -6.74 -22.54 -6.98
N THR A 417 -6.77 -23.18 -8.14
CA THR A 417 -7.87 -23.19 -9.13
C THR A 417 -8.44 -21.80 -9.45
N ARG A 418 -9.40 -21.30 -8.65
CA ARG A 418 -10.19 -20.06 -8.88
C ARG A 418 -9.90 -18.93 -7.89
N SER A 419 -8.89 -19.07 -7.04
CA SER A 419 -8.51 -18.00 -6.10
C SER A 419 -7.00 -18.02 -5.85
N GLY A 420 -6.46 -16.87 -5.45
CA GLY A 420 -5.03 -16.70 -5.18
C GLY A 420 -4.83 -15.65 -4.10
N HIS A 421 -3.72 -14.92 -4.16
CA HIS A 421 -3.22 -13.97 -3.15
C HIS A 421 -4.29 -13.27 -2.30
N CYS A 422 -4.03 -13.14 -0.99
CA CYS A 422 -4.94 -12.51 -0.01
C CYS A 422 -6.26 -13.29 0.22
N ALA A 423 -6.21 -14.63 0.23
CA ALA A 423 -7.35 -15.46 -0.17
C ALA A 423 -8.42 -15.78 0.90
N TRP A 424 -8.34 -15.32 2.14
CA TRP A 424 -9.29 -15.79 3.15
C TRP A 424 -10.64 -15.07 3.05
N ASN A 425 -11.72 -15.86 3.15
CA ASN A 425 -13.08 -15.34 3.35
C ASN A 425 -13.19 -14.61 4.68
N ARG A 426 -14.04 -13.59 4.72
CA ARG A 426 -14.03 -12.60 5.81
C ARG A 426 -15.42 -12.35 6.34
N THR A 427 -15.52 -11.66 7.46
CA THR A 427 -16.79 -11.05 7.90
C THR A 427 -16.48 -9.78 8.68
N SER A 428 -17.51 -9.00 8.97
CA SER A 428 -17.38 -7.84 9.86
C SER A 428 -17.26 -8.34 11.30
N GLY A 429 -16.21 -7.89 12.01
CA GLY A 429 -16.07 -8.15 13.43
C GLY A 429 -16.84 -7.14 14.26
N ALA A 430 -16.36 -5.89 14.28
CA ALA A 430 -17.13 -4.78 14.81
C ALA A 430 -18.16 -4.29 13.78
N ILE A 431 -19.36 -3.94 14.26
CA ILE A 431 -20.52 -3.53 13.45
C ILE A 431 -21.20 -2.30 14.05
N LEU A 432 -21.92 -1.55 13.22
CA LEU A 432 -22.78 -0.46 13.72
C LEU A 432 -24.08 -1.06 14.26
N LEU A 433 -24.47 -0.61 15.46
CA LEU A 433 -25.74 -0.91 16.10
C LEU A 433 -26.37 0.40 16.58
N PRO A 434 -27.69 0.42 16.87
CA PRO A 434 -28.33 1.58 17.48
C PRO A 434 -27.58 2.00 18.75
N ASP A 435 -27.40 3.31 18.91
CA ASP A 435 -26.86 3.88 20.15
C ASP A 435 -27.69 3.39 21.35
N PRO A 436 -27.07 2.87 22.42
CA PRO A 436 -27.77 2.37 23.60
C PRO A 436 -28.61 3.41 24.34
N ASP A 437 -28.42 4.71 24.09
CA ASP A 437 -29.26 5.79 24.62
C ASP A 437 -30.56 5.99 23.83
N GLY A 438 -30.72 5.29 22.68
CA GLY A 438 -31.95 5.34 21.87
C GLY A 438 -32.17 6.67 21.15
N ASN A 439 -31.10 7.38 20.82
CA ASN A 439 -31.13 8.75 20.28
C ASN A 439 -31.10 8.84 18.74
N TYR A 440 -31.41 7.74 18.04
CA TYR A 440 -31.36 7.61 16.56
C TYR A 440 -29.97 7.73 15.93
N GLU A 441 -28.90 7.73 16.72
CA GLU A 441 -27.52 7.60 16.23
C GLU A 441 -27.10 6.12 16.19
N GLU A 442 -26.02 5.84 15.47
CA GLU A 442 -25.34 4.54 15.51
C GLU A 442 -24.10 4.62 16.39
N ALA A 443 -23.78 3.49 17.04
CA ALA A 443 -22.54 3.30 17.77
C ALA A 443 -21.88 2.01 17.29
N LEU A 444 -20.55 2.03 17.25
CA LEU A 444 -19.75 0.87 16.90
C LEU A 444 -19.77 -0.13 18.05
N PHE A 445 -20.28 -1.32 17.79
CA PHE A 445 -20.33 -2.42 18.73
C PHE A 445 -19.25 -3.46 18.41
N LEU A 446 -18.54 -3.91 19.43
CA LEU A 446 -17.61 -5.03 19.33
C LEU A 446 -17.74 -5.97 20.54
N GLN A 447 -17.73 -7.26 20.24
CA GLN A 447 -17.82 -8.34 21.21
C GLN A 447 -17.02 -9.54 20.72
N ALA A 448 -16.32 -10.25 21.60
CA ALA A 448 -15.69 -11.52 21.24
C ALA A 448 -16.70 -12.50 20.61
N ASN A 449 -16.33 -13.12 19.50
CA ASN A 449 -17.19 -14.06 18.78
C ASN A 449 -16.59 -15.47 18.85
N PRO A 450 -17.13 -16.39 19.67
CA PRO A 450 -16.59 -17.73 19.84
C PRO A 450 -16.93 -18.68 18.68
N ASP A 451 -17.41 -18.18 17.53
CA ASP A 451 -17.67 -19.00 16.35
C ASP A 451 -16.42 -19.81 15.95
N PRO A 452 -16.45 -21.15 16.04
CA PRO A 452 -15.27 -21.98 15.79
C PRO A 452 -14.82 -21.95 14.33
N ARG A 453 -15.61 -21.37 13.41
CA ARG A 453 -15.24 -21.15 12.01
C ARG A 453 -14.29 -19.97 11.85
N LEU A 454 -14.22 -19.03 12.79
CA LEU A 454 -13.30 -17.91 12.73
C LEU A 454 -11.86 -18.35 13.03
N VAL A 455 -10.88 -17.64 12.44
CA VAL A 455 -9.45 -17.82 12.73
C VAL A 455 -9.14 -17.39 14.16
N SER A 456 -9.77 -16.32 14.63
CA SER A 456 -9.63 -15.79 15.98
C SER A 456 -11.01 -15.40 16.52
N PRO A 457 -11.32 -15.66 17.81
CA PRO A 457 -12.54 -15.16 18.43
C PRO A 457 -12.48 -13.66 18.72
N LEU A 458 -11.27 -13.07 18.70
CA LEU A 458 -11.09 -11.64 18.91
C LEU A 458 -11.72 -10.85 17.78
N GLN A 459 -12.56 -9.88 18.15
CA GLN A 459 -13.05 -8.86 17.24
C GLN A 459 -12.31 -7.56 17.54
N GLY A 460 -12.19 -6.69 16.54
CA GLY A 460 -11.53 -5.42 16.74
C GLY A 460 -11.85 -4.36 15.70
N VAL A 461 -11.29 -3.20 15.95
CA VAL A 461 -11.41 -1.97 15.16
C VAL A 461 -10.03 -1.36 15.07
N VAL A 462 -9.64 -0.96 13.87
CA VAL A 462 -8.37 -0.28 13.61
C VAL A 462 -8.66 1.03 12.91
N TRP A 463 -8.13 2.12 13.48
CA TRP A 463 -8.33 3.48 13.00
C TRP A 463 -6.98 4.21 12.91
N ASN A 464 -6.71 4.82 11.75
CA ASN A 464 -5.52 5.63 11.52
C ASN A 464 -5.75 7.09 11.92
N PHE A 465 -4.77 7.71 12.55
CA PHE A 465 -4.73 9.14 12.84
C PHE A 465 -3.38 9.73 12.43
N PRO A 466 -3.25 11.06 12.29
CA PRO A 466 -1.98 11.66 11.87
C PRO A 466 -0.80 11.29 12.76
N ALA A 467 0.30 10.85 12.16
CA ALA A 467 1.44 10.32 12.91
C ALA A 467 2.08 11.36 13.83
N ALA A 468 2.23 11.03 15.11
CA ALA A 468 2.78 11.94 16.10
C ALA A 468 3.65 11.25 17.18
N LYS A 469 4.77 11.88 17.53
CA LYS A 469 5.65 11.47 18.64
C LYS A 469 5.13 11.92 20.00
N LYS A 470 4.33 12.98 20.01
CA LYS A 470 3.61 13.50 21.17
C LYS A 470 2.21 13.85 20.71
N GLY A 471 1.20 13.41 21.43
CA GLY A 471 -0.18 13.56 20.97
C GLY A 471 -1.19 13.04 21.97
N GLU A 472 -2.44 13.05 21.53
CA GLU A 472 -3.57 12.61 22.30
C GLU A 472 -4.56 11.89 21.38
N VAL A 473 -5.23 10.88 21.93
CA VAL A 473 -6.41 10.25 21.35
C VAL A 473 -7.49 10.19 22.43
N SER A 474 -8.70 10.60 22.07
CA SER A 474 -9.89 10.50 22.90
C SER A 474 -10.89 9.51 22.30
N ILE A 475 -11.49 8.70 23.17
CA ILE A 475 -12.43 7.64 22.80
C ILE A 475 -13.67 7.82 23.66
N ARG A 476 -14.81 8.09 23.01
CA ARG A 476 -16.12 8.09 23.68
C ARG A 476 -16.68 6.68 23.64
N LEU A 477 -16.74 6.01 24.78
CA LEU A 477 -17.01 4.57 24.87
C LEU A 477 -17.94 4.19 26.03
N ARG A 478 -18.47 2.98 25.96
CA ARG A 478 -19.20 2.30 27.02
C ARG A 478 -18.76 0.82 27.03
N PRO A 479 -17.79 0.43 27.88
CA PRO A 479 -17.27 -0.94 27.89
C PRO A 479 -18.34 -1.92 28.35
N GLY A 480 -18.37 -3.10 27.73
CA GLY A 480 -19.14 -4.24 28.23
C GLY A 480 -18.35 -5.02 29.28
N GLY A 481 -18.94 -6.13 29.75
CA GLY A 481 -18.37 -6.93 30.82
C GLY A 481 -17.11 -7.70 30.41
N GLU A 482 -16.91 -7.95 29.11
CA GLU A 482 -15.65 -8.53 28.60
C GLU A 482 -14.50 -7.51 28.72
N GLY A 483 -14.80 -6.22 28.59
CA GLY A 483 -13.83 -5.14 28.53
C GLY A 483 -13.32 -4.86 27.12
N LEU A 484 -12.58 -3.77 27.00
CA LEU A 484 -12.04 -3.25 25.75
C LEU A 484 -10.53 -3.09 25.89
N THR A 485 -9.77 -3.86 25.12
CA THR A 485 -8.32 -3.68 25.02
C THR A 485 -8.03 -2.57 24.04
N ILE A 486 -7.28 -1.57 24.49
CA ILE A 486 -6.94 -0.35 23.75
C ILE A 486 -5.42 -0.34 23.54
N SER A 487 -4.99 -0.26 22.28
CA SER A 487 -3.57 -0.21 21.91
C SER A 487 -3.28 1.01 21.03
N LEU A 488 -2.14 1.66 21.26
CA LEU A 488 -1.59 2.68 20.36
C LEU A 488 -0.39 2.10 19.61
N ALA A 489 -0.41 2.18 18.28
CA ALA A 489 0.59 1.59 17.41
C ALA A 489 1.12 2.59 16.36
N ASP A 490 2.25 2.25 15.75
CA ASP A 490 2.91 3.01 14.68
C ASP A 490 2.67 2.44 13.28
N ARG A 491 1.85 1.39 13.18
CA ARG A 491 1.46 0.72 11.95
C ARG A 491 0.12 0.02 12.09
N TRP A 492 -0.46 -0.31 10.95
CA TRP A 492 -1.67 -1.08 10.86
C TRP A 492 -1.40 -2.53 11.26
N PHE A 493 -2.27 -3.09 12.11
CA PHE A 493 -2.36 -4.51 12.36
C PHE A 493 -3.75 -5.01 11.98
N ASN A 494 -3.89 -6.31 11.82
CA ASN A 494 -5.19 -6.88 11.59
C ASN A 494 -6.11 -6.67 12.82
N PRO A 495 -7.40 -6.31 12.65
CA PRO A 495 -8.32 -6.14 13.78
C PRO A 495 -8.43 -7.39 14.69
N SER A 496 -8.23 -8.58 14.12
CA SER A 496 -8.30 -9.86 14.85
C SER A 496 -6.95 -10.39 15.36
N ASP A 497 -5.86 -9.64 15.19
CA ASP A 497 -4.51 -10.08 15.58
C ASP A 497 -4.36 -10.16 17.10
N PRO A 498 -4.14 -11.35 17.70
CA PRO A 498 -3.96 -11.47 19.15
C PRO A 498 -2.63 -10.90 19.66
N TYR A 499 -1.69 -10.55 18.78
CA TYR A 499 -0.33 -10.11 19.13
C TYR A 499 -0.11 -8.60 19.06
N VAL A 500 -1.14 -7.80 18.73
CA VAL A 500 -1.04 -6.33 18.65
C VAL A 500 -0.32 -5.73 19.85
N GLY A 501 -0.68 -6.17 21.06
CA GLY A 501 -0.12 -5.64 22.31
C GLY A 501 1.37 -5.82 22.46
N ALA A 502 1.93 -6.91 21.93
CA ALA A 502 3.36 -7.19 22.03
C ALA A 502 4.21 -6.34 21.08
N PHE A 503 3.57 -5.77 20.06
CA PHE A 503 4.23 -4.97 19.03
C PHE A 503 3.80 -3.49 19.06
N SER A 504 2.93 -3.13 19.99
CA SER A 504 2.44 -1.77 20.20
C SER A 504 3.17 -1.12 21.38
N PRO A 505 3.61 0.14 21.26
CA PRO A 505 4.26 0.83 22.38
C PRO A 505 3.38 0.90 23.63
N PHE A 506 2.07 1.08 23.48
CA PHE A 506 1.14 1.20 24.61
C PHE A 506 -0.06 0.28 24.42
N GLN A 507 -0.43 -0.42 25.49
CA GLN A 507 -1.66 -1.19 25.57
C GLN A 507 -2.19 -1.20 27.01
N PHE A 508 -3.51 -1.14 27.17
CA PHE A 508 -4.19 -1.47 28.42
C PHE A 508 -5.60 -2.01 28.13
N THR A 509 -6.26 -2.58 29.13
CA THR A 509 -7.65 -3.04 29.02
C THR A 509 -8.52 -2.26 29.98
N LEU A 510 -9.59 -1.66 29.46
CA LEU A 510 -10.62 -0.96 30.21
C LEU A 510 -11.83 -1.88 30.43
N TYR A 511 -12.36 -1.92 31.64
CA TYR A 511 -13.50 -2.74 32.02
C TYR A 511 -14.68 -1.89 32.46
N GLU A 512 -15.89 -2.43 32.31
CA GLU A 512 -17.15 -1.77 32.70
C GLU A 512 -17.11 -1.19 34.12
N ARG A 513 -16.56 -1.92 35.10
CA ARG A 513 -16.45 -1.51 36.51
C ARG A 513 -15.66 -0.21 36.75
N GLU A 514 -14.86 0.22 35.78
CA GLU A 514 -14.07 1.46 35.87
C GLU A 514 -14.90 2.66 35.39
N CYS A 515 -15.99 2.42 34.65
CA CYS A 515 -16.88 3.44 34.09
C CYS A 515 -18.17 3.57 34.93
N PRO A 516 -18.86 4.73 34.90
CA PRO A 516 -20.20 4.85 35.48
C PRO A 516 -21.17 3.90 34.78
N GLU A 517 -21.96 3.18 35.58
CA GLU A 517 -22.94 2.22 35.07
C GLU A 517 -23.93 2.91 34.12
N GLY A 518 -24.11 2.31 32.94
CA GLY A 518 -25.11 2.78 31.99
C GLY A 518 -24.73 4.04 31.18
N ALA A 519 -23.59 4.67 31.44
CA ALA A 519 -23.23 5.95 30.84
C ALA A 519 -22.04 5.86 29.87
N TRP A 520 -22.01 6.78 28.91
CA TRP A 520 -20.81 7.05 28.10
C TRP A 520 -19.69 7.60 28.99
N SER A 521 -18.46 7.15 28.73
CA SER A 521 -17.24 7.67 29.33
C SER A 521 -16.26 8.16 28.26
N GLU A 522 -15.49 9.18 28.60
CA GLU A 522 -14.40 9.66 27.76
C GLU A 522 -13.08 9.05 28.25
N CYS A 523 -12.44 8.25 27.41
CA CYS A 523 -11.12 7.71 27.66
C CYS A 523 -10.09 8.45 26.83
N ARG A 524 -9.15 9.12 27.48
CA ARG A 524 -8.09 9.93 26.86
C ARG A 524 -6.73 9.25 27.07
N LEU A 525 -5.97 9.08 25.99
CA LEU A 525 -4.59 8.62 26.02
C LEU A 525 -3.70 9.75 25.55
N VAL A 526 -2.81 10.25 26.41
CA VAL A 526 -1.87 11.34 26.12
C VAL A 526 -0.45 10.81 26.20
N TRP A 527 0.30 10.88 25.10
CA TRP A 527 1.66 10.35 25.06
C TRP A 527 2.72 11.39 24.72
N ASP A 528 3.92 11.13 25.21
CA ASP A 528 5.15 11.83 24.87
C ASP A 528 6.36 10.88 24.94
N GLU A 529 7.57 11.44 25.00
CA GLU A 529 8.83 10.70 25.09
C GLU A 529 9.01 9.93 26.42
N THR A 530 8.22 10.23 27.45
CA THR A 530 8.32 9.63 28.78
C THR A 530 7.33 8.49 29.02
N GLY A 531 6.28 8.38 28.20
CA GLY A 531 5.24 7.35 28.31
C GLY A 531 3.87 7.86 27.88
N CYS A 532 2.82 7.13 28.25
CA CYS A 532 1.43 7.46 27.94
C CYS A 532 0.59 7.52 29.22
N GLY A 533 -0.06 8.65 29.48
CA GLY A 533 -1.04 8.80 30.55
C GLY A 533 -2.44 8.45 30.04
N VAL A 534 -3.14 7.59 30.77
CA VAL A 534 -4.53 7.22 30.50
C VAL A 534 -5.44 7.92 31.50
N PHE A 535 -6.47 8.60 31.00
CA PHE A 535 -7.45 9.32 31.79
C PHE A 535 -8.86 8.82 31.45
N LEU A 536 -9.72 8.72 32.46
CA LEU A 536 -11.11 8.36 32.31
C LEU A 536 -11.97 9.46 32.94
N ASN A 537 -12.79 10.14 32.14
CA ASN A 537 -13.59 11.30 32.57
C ASN A 537 -12.73 12.33 33.34
N GLU A 538 -11.61 12.74 32.73
CA GLU A 538 -10.58 13.65 33.28
C GLU A 538 -9.79 13.13 34.49
N ARG A 539 -10.09 11.93 35.01
CA ARG A 539 -9.36 11.36 36.14
C ARG A 539 -8.22 10.47 35.65
N PRO A 540 -6.99 10.63 36.16
CA PRO A 540 -5.89 9.74 35.80
C PRO A 540 -6.18 8.31 36.27
N LEU A 541 -6.07 7.35 35.35
CA LEU A 541 -6.29 5.93 35.59
C LEU A 541 -4.97 5.18 35.74
N VAL A 542 -4.07 5.33 34.75
CA VAL A 542 -2.77 4.64 34.73
C VAL A 542 -1.77 5.41 33.87
N ARG A 543 -0.47 5.23 34.14
CA ARG A 543 0.62 5.67 33.25
C ARG A 543 1.37 4.46 32.70
N LEU A 544 1.40 4.34 31.37
CA LEU A 544 2.03 3.26 30.63
C LEU A 544 3.45 3.64 30.23
N LYS A 545 4.37 2.67 30.29
CA LYS A 545 5.70 2.79 29.70
C LYS A 545 5.69 2.18 28.30
N ALA A 546 6.45 2.76 27.38
CA ALA A 546 6.56 2.24 26.03
C ALA A 546 7.22 0.85 26.03
N ALA A 547 6.54 -0.16 25.52
CA ALA A 547 7.06 -1.53 25.42
C ALA A 547 8.05 -1.71 24.26
N CYS A 548 7.89 -0.91 23.20
CA CYS A 548 8.74 -0.91 22.01
C CYS A 548 8.84 0.52 21.44
N PRO A 549 9.84 0.81 20.59
CA PRO A 549 9.99 2.13 19.97
C PRO A 549 9.00 2.34 18.82
N ALA A 550 8.60 3.61 18.62
CA ALA A 550 7.87 4.09 17.45
C ALA A 550 8.65 5.24 16.79
N PRO A 551 9.66 4.93 15.94
CA PRO A 551 10.62 5.92 15.45
C PRO A 551 9.99 7.08 14.66
N ASN A 552 8.86 6.81 13.99
CA ASN A 552 8.12 7.80 13.20
C ASN A 552 6.90 8.38 13.96
N GLY A 553 6.66 7.97 15.21
CA GLY A 553 5.47 8.32 15.98
C GLY A 553 4.34 7.29 15.86
N LEU A 554 3.34 7.44 16.73
CA LEU A 554 2.12 6.61 16.72
C LEU A 554 1.16 7.18 15.68
N CYS A 555 0.45 6.30 14.97
CA CYS A 555 -0.53 6.67 13.95
C CYS A 555 -1.75 5.74 13.91
N TYR A 556 -1.91 4.88 14.91
CA TYR A 556 -3.00 3.91 14.98
C TYR A 556 -3.57 3.76 16.37
N LEU A 557 -4.89 3.76 16.43
CA LEU A 557 -5.68 3.28 17.55
C LEU A 557 -6.26 1.91 17.18
N ILE A 558 -6.05 0.93 18.05
CA ILE A 558 -6.57 -0.43 17.87
C ILE A 558 -7.38 -0.80 19.11
N LEU A 559 -8.65 -1.11 18.88
CA LEU A 559 -9.60 -1.52 19.90
C LEU A 559 -9.94 -2.99 19.67
N GLN A 560 -9.81 -3.83 20.69
CA GLN A 560 -10.11 -5.26 20.60
C GLN A 560 -10.99 -5.70 21.76
N SER A 561 -11.91 -6.62 21.48
CA SER A 561 -12.64 -7.37 22.52
C SER A 561 -11.64 -7.99 23.50
N ALA A 562 -11.98 -8.04 24.79
CA ALA A 562 -11.18 -8.73 25.81
C ALA A 562 -11.92 -9.97 26.34
N PRO A 563 -11.95 -11.10 25.60
CA PRO A 563 -12.80 -12.24 25.93
C PRO A 563 -12.67 -12.69 27.39
N ARG A 564 -13.79 -12.78 28.08
CA ARG A 564 -13.90 -13.36 29.43
C ARG A 564 -14.89 -14.53 29.43
N PRO A 565 -14.48 -15.72 29.91
CA PRO A 565 -15.40 -16.85 30.01
C PRO A 565 -16.68 -16.48 30.77
N GLY A 566 -17.85 -16.76 30.18
CA GLY A 566 -19.16 -16.52 30.79
C GLY A 566 -19.67 -15.07 30.72
N CYS A 567 -18.92 -14.15 30.09
CA CYS A 567 -19.38 -12.78 29.87
C CYS A 567 -19.99 -12.61 28.47
N GLY A 568 -21.22 -12.08 28.39
CA GLY A 568 -21.99 -11.94 27.16
C GLY A 568 -22.29 -10.50 26.72
N SER A 569 -21.76 -9.46 27.40
CA SER A 569 -21.97 -8.06 27.00
C SER A 569 -20.72 -7.50 26.29
N GLY A 570 -20.93 -6.96 25.08
CA GLY A 570 -19.91 -6.27 24.28
C GLY A 570 -19.79 -4.79 24.61
N SER A 571 -18.79 -4.14 24.01
CA SER A 571 -18.50 -2.72 24.21
C SER A 571 -19.06 -1.87 23.07
N TYR A 572 -19.44 -0.63 23.39
CA TYR A 572 -19.83 0.38 22.41
C TYR A 572 -18.78 1.50 22.33
N VAL A 573 -18.57 2.02 21.12
CA VAL A 573 -17.72 3.17 20.82
C VAL A 573 -18.51 4.13 19.95
N LYS A 574 -18.57 5.39 20.37
CA LYS A 574 -19.37 6.43 19.72
C LYS A 574 -18.52 7.37 18.88
N ARG A 575 -17.30 7.64 19.31
CA ARG A 575 -16.42 8.60 18.66
C ARG A 575 -14.96 8.33 18.96
N LEU A 576 -14.10 8.58 17.97
CA LEU A 576 -12.64 8.63 18.07
C LEU A 576 -12.17 10.02 17.65
N SER A 577 -11.23 10.65 18.36
CA SER A 577 -10.69 11.99 18.01
C SER A 577 -9.26 12.20 18.48
#